data_AF-A0E8N2-F1
#
_entry.id   AF-A0E8N2-F1
#
_cell.length_a   1.000
_cell.length_b   1.000
_cell.length_c   1.000
_cell.angle_alpha   90.00
_cell.angle_beta   90.00
_cell.angle_gamma   90.00
#
_symmetry.space_group_name_H-M   'P 1'
#
loop_
_entity.id
_entity.type
_entity.pdbx_description
1 polymer ?
#
loop_
_entity_poly.entity_id
_entity_poly.type
_entity_poly.pdbx_seq_one_letter_code
_entity_poly.pdbx_strand_id
1 'polypeptide(L)'
;MSNYKKSIVKCNLNNQLKVLRSIDLFGQNILLNLNGEDQYKTGCGGMMTLFILAIVVLFFQSNIQDFVNKVNIQSESNQVFEDQPDQIQINDTNFMFAVAIEQTNFNSNPFFNITMSTRRYERLGDGSLSKEESLMDLVPCTVERFQQIFNQFGQNFTQQYNEIGLDSWLCPQYLTPLQLD
;
A
#
# COMPACT_ATOMS: atom_id res chain seq x y z
N MET A 1 22.74 -54.13 38.52
CA MET A 1 22.28 -53.66 37.19
C MET A 1 21.37 -52.40 37.22
N SER A 2 21.15 -51.76 38.38
CA SER A 2 20.18 -50.64 38.53
C SER A 2 20.80 -49.22 38.46
N ASN A 3 22.05 -49.04 38.89
CA ASN A 3 22.69 -47.71 38.94
C ASN A 3 23.11 -47.15 37.56
N TYR A 4 23.40 -48.02 36.58
CA TYR A 4 23.81 -47.58 35.23
C TYR A 4 22.66 -46.91 34.46
N LYS A 5 21.43 -47.43 34.56
CA LYS A 5 20.23 -46.84 33.93
C LYS A 5 19.91 -45.46 34.52
N LYS A 6 20.02 -45.27 35.84
CA LYS A 6 19.80 -43.96 36.48
C LYS A 6 20.81 -42.91 36.01
N SER A 7 22.08 -43.29 35.84
CA SER A 7 23.13 -42.36 35.38
C SER A 7 22.91 -41.91 33.93
N ILE A 8 22.55 -42.82 33.04
CA ILE A 8 22.30 -42.52 31.61
C ILE A 8 21.08 -41.60 31.43
N VAL A 9 19.98 -41.86 32.15
CA VAL A 9 18.78 -41.00 32.11
C VAL A 9 19.08 -39.59 32.61
N LYS A 10 19.89 -39.47 33.67
CA LYS A 10 20.30 -38.17 34.23
C LYS A 10 21.19 -37.37 33.26
N CYS A 11 22.06 -38.07 32.52
CA CYS A 11 22.92 -37.46 31.51
C CYS A 11 22.12 -36.94 30.31
N ASN A 12 21.11 -37.69 29.84
CA ASN A 12 20.24 -37.28 28.74
C ASN A 12 19.36 -36.08 29.13
N LEU A 13 18.79 -36.09 30.34
CA LEU A 13 17.98 -34.97 30.86
C LEU A 13 18.78 -33.66 30.95
N ASN A 14 20.05 -33.74 31.35
CA ASN A 14 20.93 -32.57 31.43
C ASN A 14 21.28 -31.99 30.06
N ASN A 15 21.46 -32.83 29.03
CA ASN A 15 21.66 -32.35 27.66
C ASN A 15 20.39 -31.70 27.10
N GLN A 16 19.22 -32.29 27.34
CA GLN A 16 17.93 -31.71 26.94
C GLN A 16 17.70 -30.35 27.63
N LEU A 17 18.02 -30.23 28.92
CA LEU A 17 17.90 -28.97 29.65
C LEU A 17 18.83 -27.87 29.11
N LYS A 18 20.03 -28.23 28.63
CA LYS A 18 20.96 -27.28 28.01
C LYS A 18 20.43 -26.77 26.68
N VAL A 19 19.88 -27.66 25.86
CA VAL A 19 19.25 -27.28 24.58
C VAL A 19 18.05 -26.37 24.84
N LEU A 20 17.18 -26.71 25.80
CA LEU A 20 16.04 -25.86 26.18
C LEU A 20 16.49 -24.47 26.67
N ARG A 21 17.57 -24.38 27.44
CA ARG A 21 18.12 -23.07 27.85
C ARG A 21 18.67 -22.26 26.68
N SER A 22 19.28 -22.91 25.68
CA SER A 22 19.84 -22.20 24.52
C SER A 22 18.78 -21.54 23.63
N ILE A 23 17.58 -22.14 23.56
CA ILE A 23 16.45 -21.65 22.75
C ILE A 23 15.52 -20.72 23.52
N ASP A 24 15.82 -20.39 24.78
CA ASP A 24 15.03 -19.43 25.56
C ASP A 24 15.19 -18.02 24.98
N LEU A 25 14.11 -17.49 24.39
CA LEU A 25 14.03 -16.14 23.85
C LEU A 25 13.66 -15.08 24.90
N PHE A 26 13.27 -15.49 26.11
CA PHE A 26 12.84 -14.60 27.19
C PHE A 26 13.91 -14.43 28.28
N GLY A 27 15.18 -14.62 27.92
CA GLY A 27 16.31 -14.41 28.82
C GLY A 27 16.37 -12.96 29.34
N GLN A 28 16.65 -12.79 30.63
CA GLN A 28 16.80 -11.47 31.24
C GLN A 28 18.27 -11.06 31.29
N ASN A 29 18.57 -9.81 30.92
CA ASN A 29 19.92 -9.26 31.04
C ASN A 29 20.28 -9.12 32.53
N ILE A 30 21.47 -9.58 32.92
CA ILE A 30 21.93 -9.51 34.30
C ILE A 30 22.93 -8.36 34.42
N LEU A 31 22.73 -7.45 35.38
CA LEU A 31 23.64 -6.31 35.61
C LEU A 31 24.97 -6.72 36.28
N LEU A 32 24.98 -7.90 36.93
CA LEU A 32 26.12 -8.49 37.62
C LEU A 32 26.49 -9.79 36.91
N ASN A 33 27.73 -9.88 36.44
CA ASN A 33 28.26 -11.03 35.72
C ASN A 33 28.29 -12.28 36.63
N LEU A 34 27.27 -13.12 36.51
CA LEU A 34 27.17 -14.42 37.18
C LEU A 34 27.64 -15.49 36.18
N ASN A 35 28.79 -16.11 36.47
CA ASN A 35 29.39 -17.20 35.67
C ASN A 35 29.78 -16.87 34.21
N GLY A 36 29.99 -15.61 33.85
CA GLY A 36 30.47 -15.22 32.51
C GLY A 36 29.37 -15.08 31.46
N GLU A 37 28.09 -15.12 31.85
CA GLU A 37 26.95 -14.99 30.93
C GLU A 37 26.21 -13.66 31.18
N ASP A 38 26.04 -12.87 30.11
CA ASP A 38 25.36 -11.56 30.17
C ASP A 38 23.82 -11.68 30.25
N GLN A 39 23.29 -12.89 30.01
CA GLN A 39 21.86 -13.17 29.96
C GLN A 39 21.51 -14.43 30.76
N TYR A 40 20.57 -14.29 31.69
CA TYR A 40 20.03 -15.43 32.44
C TYR A 40 18.93 -16.11 31.62
N LYS A 41 19.20 -17.34 31.18
CA LYS A 41 18.26 -18.20 30.44
C LYS A 41 17.82 -19.40 31.25
N THR A 42 16.55 -19.80 31.13
CA THR A 42 15.97 -20.88 31.91
C THR A 42 15.40 -21.99 31.02
N GLY A 43 15.37 -23.22 31.54
CA GLY A 43 14.72 -24.33 30.81
C GLY A 43 13.21 -24.14 30.67
N CYS A 44 12.58 -23.43 31.62
CA CYS A 44 11.15 -23.09 31.59
C CYS A 44 10.85 -22.07 30.48
N GLY A 45 11.67 -21.02 30.35
CA GLY A 45 11.55 -20.04 29.26
C GLY A 45 11.78 -20.66 27.87
N GLY A 46 12.72 -21.61 27.78
CA GLY A 46 12.89 -22.44 26.57
C GLY A 46 11.65 -23.26 26.19
N MET A 47 10.99 -23.88 27.17
CA MET A 47 9.74 -24.62 26.94
C MET A 47 8.60 -23.69 26.51
N MET A 48 8.47 -22.51 27.12
CA MET A 48 7.48 -21.50 26.71
C MET A 48 7.76 -20.97 25.30
N THR A 49 9.03 -20.80 24.94
CA THR A 49 9.43 -20.41 23.57
C THR A 49 8.98 -21.45 22.55
N LEU A 50 9.20 -22.74 22.82
CA LEU A 50 8.71 -23.82 21.95
C LEU A 50 7.19 -23.84 21.83
N PHE A 51 6.47 -23.57 22.92
CA PHE A 51 5.02 -23.53 22.92
C PHE A 51 4.48 -22.39 22.03
N ILE A 52 5.05 -21.19 22.15
CA ILE A 52 4.69 -20.04 21.31
C ILE A 52 4.99 -20.34 19.83
N LEU A 53 6.16 -20.92 19.54
CA LEU A 53 6.53 -21.29 18.18
C LEU A 53 5.53 -22.30 17.59
N ALA A 54 5.07 -23.28 18.37
CA ALA A 54 4.06 -24.23 17.94
C ALA A 54 2.71 -23.54 17.63
N ILE A 55 2.27 -22.59 18.45
CA ILE A 55 1.03 -21.82 18.20
C ILE A 55 1.14 -21.03 16.89
N VAL A 56 2.26 -20.36 16.66
CA VAL A 56 2.50 -19.59 15.43
C VAL A 56 2.42 -20.50 14.21
N VAL A 57 3.10 -21.65 14.23
CA VAL A 57 3.05 -22.63 13.12
C VAL A 57 1.62 -23.13 12.87
N LEU A 58 0.87 -23.45 13.93
CA LEU A 58 -0.53 -23.89 13.80
C LEU A 58 -1.45 -22.81 13.25
N PHE A 59 -1.20 -21.54 13.57
CA PHE A 59 -2.00 -20.42 13.06
C PHE A 59 -1.74 -20.18 11.57
N PHE A 60 -0.48 -20.30 11.12
CA PHE A 60 -0.11 -20.04 9.74
C PHE A 60 -0.30 -21.24 8.79
N GLN A 61 -0.55 -22.45 9.31
CA GLN A 61 -0.67 -23.65 8.49
C GLN A 61 -1.75 -23.54 7.39
N SER A 62 -2.91 -22.94 7.70
CA SER A 62 -4.02 -22.79 6.75
C SER A 62 -3.64 -21.85 5.61
N ASN A 63 -3.01 -20.71 5.92
CA ASN A 63 -2.53 -19.76 4.91
C ASN A 63 -1.48 -20.39 3.99
N ILE A 64 -0.57 -21.20 4.54
CA ILE A 64 0.44 -21.92 3.74
C ILE A 64 -0.23 -22.96 2.85
N GLN A 65 -1.22 -23.69 3.38
CA GLN A 65 -1.97 -24.69 2.62
C GLN A 65 -2.77 -24.04 1.48
N ASP A 66 -3.43 -22.92 1.72
CA ASP A 66 -4.19 -22.18 0.71
C ASP A 66 -3.28 -21.63 -0.40
N PHE A 67 -2.09 -21.15 -0.03
CA PHE A 67 -1.06 -20.70 -0.96
C PHE A 67 -0.51 -21.86 -1.82
N VAL A 68 -0.15 -22.99 -1.22
CA VAL A 68 0.37 -24.17 -1.94
C VAL A 68 -0.69 -24.78 -2.86
N ASN A 69 -1.95 -24.81 -2.40
CA ASN A 69 -3.06 -25.34 -3.18
C ASN A 69 -3.56 -24.40 -4.27
N LYS A 70 -2.95 -23.21 -4.41
CA LYS A 70 -3.35 -22.18 -5.39
C LYS A 70 -4.87 -21.99 -5.37
N VAL A 71 -5.48 -21.88 -4.18
CA VAL A 71 -6.90 -21.58 -4.08
C VAL A 71 -7.11 -20.28 -4.83
N ASN A 72 -7.74 -20.40 -6.00
CA ASN A 72 -7.66 -19.41 -7.06
C ASN A 72 -8.04 -18.03 -6.54
N ILE A 73 -7.11 -17.08 -6.61
CA ILE A 73 -7.46 -15.66 -6.57
C ILE A 73 -8.22 -15.41 -7.87
N GLN A 74 -9.54 -15.63 -7.84
CA GLN A 74 -10.40 -15.36 -8.98
C GLN A 74 -10.49 -13.83 -9.12
N SER A 75 -9.71 -13.28 -10.04
CA SER A 75 -9.88 -11.92 -10.52
C SER A 75 -10.86 -11.96 -11.67
N GLU A 76 -12.14 -11.68 -11.40
CA GLU A 76 -13.12 -11.46 -12.46
C GLU A 76 -12.81 -10.12 -13.14
N SER A 77 -12.35 -10.17 -14.39
CA SER A 77 -12.17 -8.99 -15.23
C SER A 77 -13.31 -8.95 -16.24
N ASN A 78 -14.26 -8.05 -16.04
CA ASN A 78 -15.32 -7.79 -16.99
C ASN A 78 -14.83 -6.73 -17.98
N GLN A 79 -14.69 -7.11 -19.25
CA GLN A 79 -14.46 -6.17 -20.35
C GLN A 79 -15.79 -5.89 -21.02
N VAL A 80 -16.32 -4.70 -20.80
CA VAL A 80 -17.51 -4.20 -21.51
C VAL A 80 -17.00 -3.44 -22.74
N PHE A 81 -17.35 -3.93 -23.92
CA PHE A 81 -17.09 -3.24 -25.18
C PHE A 81 -18.30 -2.36 -25.50
N GLU A 82 -18.07 -1.05 -25.57
CA GLU A 82 -19.06 -0.07 -25.98
C GLU A 82 -18.72 0.39 -27.41
N ASP A 83 -19.62 0.16 -28.37
CA ASP A 83 -19.39 0.49 -29.79
C ASP A 83 -19.28 2.01 -30.02
N GLN A 84 -19.81 2.81 -29.10
CA GLN A 84 -19.73 4.27 -29.09
C GLN A 84 -19.51 4.75 -27.64
N PRO A 85 -18.25 4.83 -27.15
CA PRO A 85 -17.99 5.32 -25.80
C PRO A 85 -18.54 6.74 -25.61
N ASP A 86 -19.12 6.99 -24.44
CA ASP A 86 -19.55 8.33 -24.06
C ASP A 86 -18.36 9.29 -23.96
N GLN A 87 -18.60 10.55 -24.33
CA GLN A 87 -17.61 11.61 -24.27
C GLN A 87 -17.21 11.87 -22.81
N ILE A 88 -15.95 11.60 -22.45
CA ILE A 88 -15.40 11.94 -21.14
C ILE A 88 -15.36 13.46 -20.95
N GLN A 89 -16.32 14.01 -20.21
CA GLN A 89 -16.31 15.44 -19.93
C GLN A 89 -15.33 15.78 -18.80
N ILE A 90 -14.25 16.53 -19.10
CA ILE A 90 -13.50 17.21 -18.04
C ILE A 90 -14.42 18.28 -17.47
N ASN A 91 -15.01 17.95 -16.33
CA ASN A 91 -15.82 18.83 -15.54
C ASN A 91 -15.45 18.66 -14.06
N ASP A 92 -15.98 19.54 -13.24
CA ASP A 92 -15.71 19.55 -11.80
C ASP A 92 -16.38 18.40 -11.03
N THR A 93 -17.05 17.49 -11.72
CA THR A 93 -17.77 16.38 -11.10
C THR A 93 -17.16 15.01 -11.41
N ASN A 94 -16.47 14.87 -12.54
CA ASN A 94 -16.10 13.56 -13.07
C ASN A 94 -14.59 13.38 -13.34
N PHE A 95 -13.84 14.44 -13.68
CA PHE A 95 -12.42 14.32 -14.07
C PHE A 95 -11.58 15.53 -13.65
N MET A 96 -11.31 15.66 -12.36
CA MET A 96 -10.42 16.68 -11.81
C MET A 96 -9.11 16.08 -11.34
N PHE A 97 -8.02 16.71 -11.74
CA PHE A 97 -6.67 16.38 -11.30
C PHE A 97 -5.89 17.66 -11.07
N ALA A 98 -4.80 17.54 -10.32
CA ALA A 98 -3.90 18.64 -10.01
C ALA A 98 -2.48 18.28 -10.44
N VAL A 99 -1.75 19.27 -10.95
CA VAL A 99 -0.38 19.15 -11.43
C VAL A 99 0.46 20.24 -10.76
N ALA A 100 1.62 19.84 -10.27
CA ALA A 100 2.63 20.76 -9.78
C ALA A 100 4.02 20.27 -10.17
N ILE A 101 4.93 21.22 -10.32
CA ILE A 101 6.37 20.95 -10.34
C ILE A 101 6.89 21.24 -8.94
N GLU A 102 7.80 20.41 -8.44
CA GLU A 102 8.40 20.60 -7.12
C GLU A 102 9.22 21.90 -7.10
N GLN A 103 8.56 22.97 -6.64
CA GLN A 103 9.10 24.31 -6.61
C GLN A 103 8.39 25.14 -5.54
N THR A 104 9.13 26.01 -4.85
CA THR A 104 8.53 27.04 -4.00
C THR A 104 7.75 28.05 -4.84
N ASN A 105 6.49 28.32 -4.44
CA ASN A 105 5.62 29.31 -5.08
C ASN A 105 5.36 29.05 -6.59
N PHE A 106 5.17 27.79 -6.97
CA PHE A 106 4.91 27.40 -8.36
C PHE A 106 3.79 28.22 -9.02
N ASN A 107 2.68 28.43 -8.32
CA ASN A 107 1.52 29.19 -8.85
C ASN A 107 1.79 30.69 -9.10
N SER A 108 2.81 31.30 -8.49
CA SER A 108 3.07 32.74 -8.61
C SER A 108 4.40 33.08 -9.31
N ASN A 109 5.37 32.17 -9.32
CA ASN A 109 6.64 32.37 -10.02
C ASN A 109 7.17 31.05 -10.60
N PRO A 110 6.50 30.44 -11.59
CA PRO A 110 6.91 29.15 -12.12
C PRO A 110 8.20 29.23 -12.94
N PHE A 111 9.08 28.23 -12.81
CA PHE A 111 10.25 28.10 -13.68
C PHE A 111 9.88 27.65 -15.10
N PHE A 112 8.73 27.00 -15.27
CA PHE A 112 8.23 26.49 -16.56
C PHE A 112 6.74 26.73 -16.68
N ASN A 113 6.27 27.06 -17.89
CA ASN A 113 4.84 27.14 -18.16
C ASN A 113 4.30 25.75 -18.53
N ILE A 114 3.23 25.31 -17.87
CA ILE A 114 2.57 24.03 -18.16
C ILE A 114 1.29 24.34 -18.95
N THR A 115 1.21 23.81 -20.16
CA THR A 115 0.02 23.91 -21.01
C THR A 115 -0.54 22.53 -21.25
N MET A 116 -1.85 22.38 -21.17
CA MET A 116 -2.53 21.15 -21.50
C MET A 116 -3.14 21.25 -22.90
N SER A 117 -3.04 20.17 -23.68
CA SER A 117 -3.72 20.06 -24.97
C SER A 117 -4.57 18.80 -24.98
N THR A 118 -5.80 18.92 -25.45
CA THR A 118 -6.71 17.81 -25.65
C THR A 118 -6.76 17.49 -27.14
N ARG A 119 -6.84 16.21 -27.49
CA ARG A 119 -6.89 15.76 -28.89
C ARG A 119 -8.06 14.82 -29.09
N ARG A 120 -8.86 15.12 -30.10
CA ARG A 120 -9.96 14.28 -30.56
C ARG A 120 -9.62 13.73 -31.94
N TYR A 121 -9.82 12.43 -32.10
CA TYR A 121 -9.66 11.73 -33.36
C TYR A 121 -11.04 11.26 -33.78
N GLU A 122 -11.45 11.51 -35.01
CA GLU A 122 -12.73 11.01 -35.53
C GLU A 122 -12.49 10.37 -36.90
N ARG A 123 -12.92 9.13 -37.09
CA ARG A 123 -12.84 8.48 -38.39
C ARG A 123 -14.08 8.81 -39.21
N LEU A 124 -13.88 9.54 -40.29
CA LEU A 124 -14.94 9.94 -41.21
C LEU A 124 -15.41 8.74 -42.05
N GLY A 125 -16.63 8.80 -42.58
CA GLY A 125 -17.23 7.71 -43.37
C GLY A 125 -16.47 7.37 -44.66
N ASP A 126 -15.55 8.23 -45.10
CA ASP A 126 -14.64 8.00 -46.22
C ASP A 126 -13.34 7.26 -45.81
N GLY A 127 -13.18 6.94 -44.53
CA GLY A 127 -12.01 6.27 -43.96
C GLY A 127 -10.86 7.23 -43.61
N SER A 128 -11.00 8.53 -43.84
CA SER A 128 -10.03 9.53 -43.39
C SER A 128 -10.16 9.79 -41.89
N LEU A 129 -9.10 10.33 -41.28
CA LEU A 129 -9.03 10.60 -39.85
C LEU A 129 -8.98 12.10 -39.60
N SER A 130 -10.04 12.65 -39.03
CA SER A 130 -10.09 14.02 -38.53
C SER A 130 -9.37 14.12 -37.19
N LYS A 131 -8.59 15.18 -36.99
CA LYS A 131 -7.85 15.46 -35.76
C LYS A 131 -8.16 16.87 -35.31
N GLU A 132 -8.74 17.00 -34.13
CA GLU A 132 -9.02 18.28 -33.49
C GLU A 132 -8.15 18.41 -32.23
N GLU A 133 -7.41 19.52 -32.12
CA GLU A 133 -6.56 19.82 -30.97
C GLU A 133 -7.07 21.10 -30.31
N SER A 134 -7.35 21.03 -29.01
CA SER A 134 -7.79 22.18 -28.23
C SER A 134 -6.81 22.43 -27.09
N LEU A 135 -6.39 23.67 -26.93
CA LEU A 135 -5.54 24.09 -25.81
C LEU A 135 -6.42 24.38 -24.60
N MET A 136 -6.00 23.85 -23.45
CA MET A 136 -6.65 24.06 -22.17
C MET A 136 -5.66 24.70 -21.21
N ASP A 137 -6.08 25.83 -20.65
CA ASP A 137 -5.34 26.52 -19.62
C ASP A 137 -5.50 25.80 -18.27
N LEU A 138 -4.47 25.94 -17.43
CA LEU A 138 -4.49 25.44 -16.06
C LEU A 138 -4.59 26.63 -15.11
N VAL A 139 -5.44 26.51 -14.10
CA VAL A 139 -5.70 27.54 -13.09
C VAL A 139 -5.35 27.01 -11.70
N PRO A 140 -5.04 27.87 -10.71
CA PRO A 140 -4.85 27.42 -9.34
C PRO A 140 -6.01 26.58 -8.84
N CYS A 141 -5.71 25.47 -8.18
CA CYS A 141 -6.71 24.60 -7.58
C CYS A 141 -7.42 25.32 -6.41
N THR A 142 -8.71 25.03 -6.21
CA THR A 142 -9.47 25.54 -5.06
C THR A 142 -10.19 24.39 -4.35
N VAL A 143 -10.45 24.57 -3.05
CA VAL A 143 -11.07 23.52 -2.22
C VAL A 143 -12.50 23.21 -2.67
N GLU A 144 -13.25 24.22 -3.12
CA GLU A 144 -14.65 24.08 -3.53
C GLU A 144 -14.80 23.13 -4.71
N ARG A 145 -13.84 23.17 -5.64
CA ARG A 145 -13.80 22.33 -6.84
C ARG A 145 -13.67 20.86 -6.48
N PHE A 146 -12.72 20.51 -5.62
CA PHE A 146 -12.57 19.13 -5.15
C PHE A 146 -13.73 18.69 -4.26
N GLN A 147 -14.23 19.60 -3.41
CA GLN A 147 -15.34 19.28 -2.51
C GLN A 147 -16.60 18.87 -3.29
N GLN A 148 -16.86 19.42 -4.48
CA GLN A 148 -17.97 18.98 -5.34
C GLN A 148 -17.90 17.49 -5.71
N ILE A 149 -16.69 16.98 -6.00
CA ILE A 149 -16.48 15.57 -6.33
C ILE A 149 -16.69 14.68 -5.10
N PHE A 150 -16.22 15.09 -3.92
CA PHE A 150 -16.29 14.26 -2.72
C PHE A 150 -17.63 14.38 -1.98
N ASN A 151 -18.42 15.43 -2.25
CA ASN A 151 -19.77 15.61 -1.72
C ASN A 151 -20.69 14.45 -2.07
N GLN A 152 -20.59 13.89 -3.28
CA GLN A 152 -21.42 12.74 -3.69
C GLN A 152 -21.14 11.48 -2.85
N PHE A 153 -19.97 11.41 -2.20
CA PHE A 153 -19.57 10.33 -1.31
C PHE A 153 -19.74 10.69 0.18
N GLY A 154 -20.29 11.87 0.49
CA GLY A 154 -20.48 12.35 1.86
C GLY A 154 -19.18 12.62 2.62
N GLN A 155 -18.06 12.88 1.91
CA GLN A 155 -16.76 13.12 2.53
C GLN A 155 -16.37 14.60 2.47
N ASN A 156 -15.71 15.09 3.53
CA ASN A 156 -15.12 16.41 3.57
C ASN A 156 -13.65 16.33 3.15
N PHE A 157 -13.30 16.96 2.02
CA PHE A 157 -11.98 16.94 1.43
C PHE A 157 -11.08 18.09 1.91
N THR A 158 -11.62 19.03 2.70
CA THR A 158 -10.91 20.23 3.15
C THR A 158 -9.64 19.89 3.92
N GLN A 159 -9.66 18.82 4.72
CA GLN A 159 -8.49 18.40 5.50
C GLN A 159 -7.36 17.93 4.59
N GLN A 160 -7.65 17.02 3.67
CA GLN A 160 -6.69 16.46 2.72
C GLN A 160 -6.16 17.54 1.79
N TYR A 161 -7.01 18.48 1.38
CA TYR A 161 -6.61 19.64 0.59
C TYR A 161 -5.47 20.43 1.24
N ASN A 162 -5.62 20.72 2.54
CA ASN A 162 -4.63 21.47 3.30
C ASN A 162 -3.38 20.65 3.61
N GLU A 163 -3.52 19.36 3.93
CA GLU A 163 -2.39 18.47 4.24
C GLU A 163 -1.47 18.25 3.05
N ILE A 164 -2.02 18.21 1.83
CA ILE A 164 -1.26 17.99 0.59
C ILE A 164 -0.75 19.33 0.01
N GLY A 165 -1.27 20.47 0.47
CA GLY A 165 -0.89 21.80 -0.04
C GLY A 165 -1.37 22.04 -1.47
N LEU A 166 -2.58 21.56 -1.79
CA LEU A 166 -3.15 21.63 -3.14
C LEU A 166 -3.39 23.07 -3.62
N ASP A 167 -3.39 24.06 -2.73
CA ASP A 167 -3.47 25.49 -3.05
C ASP A 167 -2.29 25.99 -3.90
N SER A 168 -1.16 25.27 -3.86
CA SER A 168 0.04 25.58 -4.64
C SER A 168 0.10 24.86 -6.00
N TRP A 169 -0.94 24.10 -6.37
CA TRP A 169 -0.99 23.28 -7.58
C TRP A 169 -1.93 23.89 -8.64
N LEU A 170 -1.82 23.41 -9.88
CA LEU A 170 -2.64 23.82 -11.01
C LEU A 170 -3.63 22.72 -11.40
N CYS A 171 -4.86 23.12 -11.68
CA CYS A 171 -5.99 22.29 -12.07
C CYS A 171 -6.50 22.72 -13.46
N PRO A 172 -7.08 21.82 -14.26
CA PRO A 172 -7.64 22.19 -15.56
C PRO A 172 -8.72 23.27 -15.43
N GLN A 173 -8.68 24.26 -16.32
CA GLN A 173 -9.73 25.27 -16.44
C GLN A 173 -10.99 24.64 -17.03
N TYR A 174 -12.14 25.12 -16.59
CA TYR A 174 -13.46 24.77 -17.13
C TYR A 174 -13.51 24.98 -18.64
N LEU A 175 -13.48 23.91 -19.45
CA LEU A 175 -13.91 23.96 -20.86
C LEU A 175 -14.05 22.55 -21.48
N THR A 176 -15.27 22.34 -22.01
CA THR A 176 -15.76 21.35 -23.00
C THR A 176 -15.47 19.84 -22.82
N PRO A 177 -16.45 18.98 -23.18
CA PRO A 177 -16.30 17.53 -23.22
C PRO A 177 -15.00 17.07 -23.89
N LEU A 178 -14.22 16.18 -23.27
CA LEU A 178 -13.30 15.35 -24.04
C LEU A 178 -14.11 14.25 -24.70
N GLN A 179 -13.79 13.91 -25.93
CA GLN A 179 -14.27 12.67 -26.54
C GLN A 179 -13.10 11.70 -26.52
N LEU A 180 -13.29 10.55 -25.89
CA LEU A 180 -12.36 9.44 -25.95
C LEU A 180 -13.01 8.37 -26.83
N ASP A 181 -12.50 8.26 -28.05
CA ASP A 181 -12.80 7.17 -28.99
C ASP A 181 -11.93 5.93 -28.67
#